data_AF-A0AAU7UE85-F1
#
_entry.id   AF-A0AAU7UE85-F1
#
_cell.length_a   1.000
_cell.length_b   1.000
_cell.length_c   1.000
_cell.angle_alpha   90.00
_cell.angle_beta   90.00
_cell.angle_gamma   90.00
#
_symmetry.space_group_name_H-M   'P 1'
#
loop_
_entity.id
_entity.type
_entity.pdbx_description
1 polymer ?
#
loop_
_entity_poly.entity_id
_entity_poly.type
_entity_poly.pdbx_seq_one_letter_code
_entity_poly.pdbx_strand_id
1 'polypeptide(L)'
;MGKTTKARLNLTIDPDIYREARRVFTAMDMNMSAFVEIQLARFMQTVAPLMPLLEEVERGERDAADAKAAMRIWFAHSVGQPLSDQYRVAGEDVLQPLRPSAGRSEEKR
;
A
#
# COMPACT_ATOMS: atom_id res chain seq x y z
N MET A 1 0.94 24.76 23.57
CA MET A 1 0.36 24.12 22.37
C MET A 1 1.40 24.14 21.28
N GLY A 2 2.07 23.01 21.01
CA GLY A 2 3.10 22.93 19.96
C GLY A 2 2.47 23.15 18.59
N LYS A 3 3.14 23.91 17.72
CA LYS A 3 2.69 24.10 16.33
C LYS A 3 2.53 22.72 15.69
N THR A 4 1.32 22.35 15.30
CA THR A 4 1.09 21.17 14.47
C THR A 4 1.70 21.45 13.10
N THR A 5 2.94 21.02 12.91
CA THR A 5 3.61 21.06 11.60
C THR A 5 2.94 20.03 10.71
N LYS A 6 2.05 20.48 9.83
CA LYS A 6 1.47 19.61 8.81
C LYS A 6 2.60 19.10 7.90
N ALA A 7 2.60 17.80 7.63
CA ALA A 7 3.48 17.22 6.61
C ALA A 7 2.99 17.64 5.22
N ARG A 8 3.90 18.00 4.31
CA ARG A 8 3.59 18.29 2.91
C ARG A 8 3.93 17.09 2.05
N LEU A 9 2.95 16.65 1.27
CA LEU A 9 3.07 15.50 0.38
C LEU A 9 2.88 15.96 -1.07
N ASN A 10 3.80 15.60 -1.95
CA ASN A 10 3.62 15.72 -3.39
C ASN A 10 3.29 14.32 -3.92
N LEU A 11 2.17 14.19 -4.63
CA LEU A 11 1.66 12.92 -5.12
C LEU A 11 1.52 12.94 -6.63
N THR A 12 1.85 11.82 -7.26
CA THR A 12 1.46 11.49 -8.64
C THR A 12 0.33 10.49 -8.56
N ILE A 13 -0.81 10.81 -9.17
CA ILE A 13 -2.04 10.00 -9.14
C ILE A 13 -2.50 9.82 -10.58
N ASP A 14 -3.13 8.68 -10.86
CA ASP A 14 -3.80 8.45 -12.14
C ASP A 14 -4.77 9.62 -12.45
N PRO A 15 -4.70 10.20 -13.67
CA PRO A 15 -5.46 11.38 -14.02
C PRO A 15 -6.98 11.14 -14.03
N ASP A 16 -7.44 9.93 -14.34
CA ASP A 16 -8.86 9.61 -14.38
C ASP A 16 -9.43 9.44 -12.97
N ILE A 17 -8.69 8.77 -12.08
CA ILE A 17 -9.02 8.73 -10.64
C ILE A 17 -9.08 10.15 -10.06
N TYR A 18 -8.09 11.00 -10.39
CA TYR A 18 -8.06 12.38 -9.92
C TYR A 18 -9.30 13.16 -10.41
N ARG A 19 -9.69 13.01 -11.68
CA ARG A 19 -10.87 13.69 -12.25
C ARG A 19 -12.15 13.27 -11.53
N GLU A 20 -12.34 11.97 -11.30
CA GLU A 20 -13.51 11.45 -10.59
C GLU A 20 -13.53 11.91 -9.12
N ALA A 21 -12.42 11.74 -8.40
CA ALA A 21 -12.29 12.20 -7.02
C ALA A 21 -12.55 13.71 -6.90
N ARG A 22 -12.06 14.51 -7.86
CA ARG A 22 -12.31 15.95 -7.91
C ARG A 22 -13.77 16.30 -8.01
N ARG A 23 -14.55 15.60 -8.85
CA ARG A 23 -16.00 15.82 -8.94
C ARG A 23 -16.67 15.56 -7.59
N VAL A 24 -16.28 14.50 -6.90
CA VAL A 24 -16.85 14.11 -5.60
C VAL A 24 -16.50 15.14 -4.52
N PHE A 25 -15.21 15.43 -4.28
CA PHE A 25 -14.87 16.35 -3.19
C PHE A 25 -15.35 17.78 -3.46
N THR A 26 -15.45 18.19 -4.73
CA THR A 26 -16.02 19.51 -5.07
C THR A 26 -17.52 19.55 -4.75
N ALA A 27 -18.26 18.48 -5.05
CA ALA A 27 -19.69 18.38 -4.70
C ALA A 27 -19.92 18.35 -3.18
N MET A 28 -18.94 17.90 -2.41
CA MET A 28 -18.95 17.90 -0.94
C MET A 28 -18.44 19.23 -0.33
N ASP A 29 -18.13 20.24 -1.15
CA ASP A 29 -17.52 21.51 -0.74
C ASP A 29 -16.20 21.32 0.06
N MET A 30 -15.40 20.35 -0.37
CA MET A 30 -14.12 20.01 0.22
C MET A 30 -12.95 20.38 -0.68
N ASN A 31 -11.80 20.68 -0.09
CA ASN A 31 -10.55 20.77 -0.84
C ASN A 31 -9.83 19.40 -0.90
N MET A 32 -8.90 19.27 -1.85
CA MET A 32 -8.15 18.02 -2.06
C MET A 32 -7.40 17.57 -0.80
N SER A 33 -6.79 18.49 -0.05
CA SER A 33 -6.04 18.14 1.16
C SER A 33 -6.94 17.51 2.22
N ALA A 34 -8.12 18.07 2.46
CA ALA A 34 -9.10 17.51 3.38
C ALA A 34 -9.62 16.15 2.90
N PHE A 35 -9.87 16.01 1.60
CA PHE A 35 -10.26 14.72 1.02
C PHE A 35 -9.20 13.64 1.25
N VAL A 36 -7.93 13.92 0.93
CA VAL A 36 -6.81 12.99 1.12
C VAL A 36 -6.62 12.66 2.61
N GLU A 37 -6.73 13.65 3.49
CA GLU A 37 -6.62 13.47 4.94
C GLU A 37 -7.70 12.51 5.47
N ILE A 38 -8.96 12.64 5.02
CA ILE A 38 -10.04 11.71 5.36
C ILE A 38 -9.76 10.30 4.81
N GLN A 39 -9.30 10.18 3.56
CA GLN A 39 -8.99 8.86 2.99
C GLN A 39 -7.83 8.17 3.72
N LEU A 40 -6.80 8.92 4.12
CA LEU A 40 -5.71 8.39 4.94
C LEU A 40 -6.20 7.95 6.32
N ALA A 41 -7.02 8.77 6.99
CA ALA A 41 -7.61 8.41 8.27
C ALA A 41 -8.46 7.13 8.18
N ARG A 42 -9.28 7.02 7.12
CA ARG A 42 -10.08 5.82 6.86
C ARG A 42 -9.20 4.60 6.59
N PHE A 43 -8.13 4.75 5.82
CA PHE A 43 -7.17 3.67 5.59
C PHE A 43 -6.53 3.20 6.90
N MET A 44 -6.12 4.13 7.77
CA MET A 44 -5.57 3.79 9.09
C MET A 44 -6.58 3.03 9.97
N GLN A 45 -7.86 3.40 9.92
CA GLN A 45 -8.92 2.63 10.61
C GLN A 45 -9.04 1.21 10.05
N THR A 46 -8.96 1.05 8.73
CA THR A 46 -8.99 -0.27 8.09
C THR A 46 -7.82 -1.14 8.55
N VAL A 47 -6.60 -0.59 8.66
CA VAL A 47 -5.41 -1.39 9.03
C VAL A 47 -5.17 -1.47 10.53
N ALA A 48 -5.90 -0.71 11.35
CA ALA A 48 -5.74 -0.66 12.81
C ALA A 48 -5.67 -2.05 13.48
N PRO A 49 -6.50 -3.06 13.11
CA PRO A 49 -6.42 -4.38 13.72
C PRO A 49 -5.11 -5.14 13.47
N LEU A 50 -4.35 -4.74 12.44
CA LEU A 50 -3.09 -5.38 12.08
C LEU A 50 -1.85 -4.62 12.56
N MET A 51 -2.02 -3.43 13.16
CA MET A 51 -0.91 -2.67 13.70
C MET A 51 -0.05 -3.46 14.70
N PRO A 52 -0.61 -4.30 15.60
CA PRO A 52 0.21 -5.12 16.49
C PRO A 52 1.17 -6.07 15.74
N LEU A 53 0.77 -6.59 14.57
CA LEU A 53 1.64 -7.46 13.78
C LEU A 53 2.86 -6.70 13.23
N LEU A 54 2.67 -5.42 12.88
CA LEU A 54 3.77 -4.56 12.45
C LEU A 54 4.72 -4.26 13.62
N GLU A 55 4.19 -4.01 14.81
CA GLU A 55 5.01 -3.80 16.01
C GLU A 55 5.84 -5.04 16.37
N GLU A 56 5.27 -6.25 16.27
CA GLU A 56 5.99 -7.51 16.48
C GLU A 56 7.15 -7.67 15.48
N VAL A 57 6.96 -7.28 14.21
CA VAL A 57 8.01 -7.29 13.19
C VAL A 57 9.12 -6.27 13.53
N GLU A 58 8.75 -5.05 13.94
CA GLU A 58 9.71 -4.02 14.34
C GLU A 58 10.55 -4.44 15.56
N ARG A 59 9.98 -5.24 16.47
CA ARG A 59 10.68 -5.83 17.62
C ARG A 59 11.50 -7.08 17.27
N GLY A 60 11.34 -7.62 16.06
CA GLY A 60 11.98 -8.86 15.63
C GLY A 60 11.35 -10.14 16.20
N GLU A 61 10.13 -10.05 16.71
CA GLU A 61 9.37 -11.17 17.31
C GLU A 61 8.60 -11.99 16.25
N ARG A 62 8.45 -11.44 15.03
CA ARG A 62 7.73 -12.05 13.91
C ARG A 62 8.46 -11.87 12.58
N ASP A 63 8.31 -12.83 11.67
CA ASP A 63 8.74 -12.69 10.28
C ASP A 63 7.87 -11.65 9.52
N ALA A 64 8.54 -10.69 8.89
CA ALA A 64 7.91 -9.70 8.03
C ALA A 64 7.12 -10.32 6.87
N ALA A 65 7.50 -11.51 6.39
CA ALA A 65 6.77 -12.21 5.33
C ALA A 65 5.35 -12.59 5.77
N ASP A 66 5.20 -13.12 6.99
CA ASP A 66 3.91 -13.52 7.54
C ASP A 66 3.01 -12.32 7.82
N ALA A 67 3.56 -11.24 8.37
CA ALA A 67 2.81 -10.00 8.59
C ALA A 67 2.32 -9.40 7.26
N LYS A 68 3.16 -9.40 6.22
CA LYS A 68 2.77 -8.94 4.87
C LYS A 68 1.66 -9.79 4.27
N ALA A 69 1.71 -11.11 4.44
CA ALA A 69 0.66 -12.01 3.96
C ALA A 69 -0.68 -11.73 4.66
N ALA A 70 -0.68 -11.59 5.99
CA ALA A 70 -1.86 -11.23 6.77
C ALA A 70 -2.44 -9.87 6.34
N MET A 71 -1.58 -8.86 6.14
CA MET A 71 -1.99 -7.54 5.66
C MET A 71 -2.63 -7.58 4.27
N ARG A 72 -2.08 -8.37 3.35
CA ARG A 72 -2.66 -8.52 2.00
C ARG A 72 -4.04 -9.17 2.04
N ILE A 73 -4.19 -10.26 2.79
CA ILE A 73 -5.48 -10.96 2.93
C ILE A 73 -6.52 -10.03 3.54
N TRP A 74 -6.16 -9.34 4.62
CA TRP A 74 -7.04 -8.38 5.27
C TRP A 74 -7.43 -7.22 4.36
N PHE A 75 -6.48 -6.67 3.61
CA PHE A 75 -6.72 -5.57 2.69
C PHE A 75 -7.66 -6.00 1.57
N ALA A 76 -7.43 -7.16 0.97
CA ALA A 76 -8.30 -7.72 -0.04
C ALA A 76 -9.72 -7.97 0.48
N HIS A 77 -9.86 -8.45 1.72
CA HIS A 77 -11.17 -8.62 2.35
C HIS A 77 -11.86 -7.27 2.64
N SER A 78 -11.12 -6.29 3.16
CA SER A 78 -11.71 -5.04 3.69
C SER A 78 -11.96 -3.98 2.63
N VAL A 79 -11.15 -3.95 1.57
CA VAL A 79 -11.22 -2.98 0.47
C VAL A 79 -11.81 -3.61 -0.79
N GLY A 80 -11.75 -4.94 -0.91
CA GLY A 80 -12.26 -5.72 -2.04
C GLY A 80 -11.14 -6.25 -2.92
N GLN A 81 -11.23 -7.54 -3.25
CA GLN A 81 -10.25 -8.25 -4.09
C GLN A 81 -9.96 -7.54 -5.42
N PRO A 82 -10.95 -7.07 -6.21
CA PRO A 82 -10.67 -6.43 -7.50
C PRO A 82 -9.83 -5.15 -7.37
N LEU A 83 -10.11 -4.35 -6.35
CA LEU A 83 -9.39 -3.09 -6.11
C LEU A 83 -7.98 -3.37 -5.57
N SER A 84 -7.84 -4.39 -4.72
CA SER A 84 -6.54 -4.88 -4.24
C SER A 84 -5.67 -5.41 -5.38
N ASP A 85 -6.25 -6.11 -6.36
CA ASP A 85 -5.53 -6.68 -7.50
C ASP A 85 -5.12 -5.59 -8.50
N GLN A 86 -6.01 -4.61 -8.76
CA GLN A 86 -5.74 -3.51 -9.68
C GLN A 86 -4.57 -2.62 -9.24
N TYR A 87 -4.46 -2.33 -7.94
CA TYR A 87 -3.44 -1.41 -7.40
C TYR A 87 -2.34 -2.12 -6.63
N ARG A 88 -2.10 -3.40 -6.95
CA ARG A 88 -1.18 -4.30 -6.27
C ARG A 88 0.04 -3.55 -5.72
N VAL A 89 0.12 -3.49 -4.38
CA VAL A 89 1.15 -2.74 -3.65
C VAL A 89 2.53 -3.15 -4.19
N ALA A 90 3.27 -2.18 -4.71
CA ALA A 90 4.60 -2.37 -5.32
C ALA A 90 5.44 -3.35 -4.50
N GLY A 91 5.81 -4.47 -5.11
CA GLY A 91 6.48 -5.58 -4.43
C GLY A 91 6.27 -6.97 -5.07
N GLU A 92 5.72 -7.05 -6.28
CA GLU A 92 5.66 -8.31 -7.03
C GLU A 92 7.05 -8.78 -7.54
N ASP A 93 8.03 -7.87 -7.60
CA ASP A 93 9.42 -8.23 -7.93
C ASP A 93 10.18 -8.92 -6.79
N VAL A 94 9.61 -9.04 -5.58
CA VAL A 94 10.28 -9.69 -4.44
C VAL A 94 10.05 -11.21 -4.40
N LEU A 95 9.16 -11.74 -5.25
CA LEU A 95 8.88 -13.18 -5.36
C LEU A 95 8.85 -13.66 -6.82
N GLN A 96 9.74 -13.15 -7.67
CA GLN A 96 10.07 -13.97 -8.84
C GLN A 96 10.70 -15.27 -8.32
N PRO A 97 10.28 -16.47 -8.76
CA PRO A 97 11.06 -17.66 -8.50
C PRO A 97 12.46 -17.38 -9.04
N LEU A 98 13.48 -17.61 -8.22
CA LEU A 98 14.88 -17.63 -8.68
C LEU A 98 14.89 -18.47 -9.95
N ARG A 99 15.03 -17.82 -11.11
CA ARG A 99 15.29 -18.55 -12.34
C ARG A 99 16.52 -19.38 -12.02
N PRO A 100 16.49 -20.72 -12.16
CA PRO A 100 17.73 -21.47 -12.06
C PRO A 100 18.66 -20.82 -13.07
N SER A 101 19.78 -20.28 -12.57
CA SER A 101 20.84 -19.75 -13.41
C SER A 101 21.12 -20.85 -14.41
N ALA A 102 20.86 -20.59 -15.70
CA ALA A 102 21.26 -21.49 -16.76
C ALA A 102 22.72 -21.82 -16.51
N GLY A 103 22.98 -23.07 -16.14
CA GLY A 103 24.31 -23.55 -15.87
C GLY A 103 25.19 -23.18 -17.06
N ARG A 104 26.42 -22.75 -16.77
CA ARG A 104 27.47 -22.71 -17.76
C ARG A 104 27.55 -24.10 -18.39
N SER A 105 27.02 -24.23 -19.60
CA SER A 105 27.52 -25.23 -20.53
C SER A 105 28.74 -24.59 -21.18
N GLU A 106 29.88 -24.65 -20.48
CA GLU A 106 31.17 -24.69 -21.15
C GLU A 106 31.22 -26.00 -21.92
N GLU A 107 30.86 -25.96 -23.20
CA GLU A 107 31.33 -26.95 -24.14
C GLU A 107 31.34 -26.34 -25.54
N LYS A 108 32.53 -26.01 -26.02
CA LYS A 108 32.96 -26.53 -27.32
C LYS A 108 34.46 -26.39 -27.51
N ARG A 109 35.02 -27.55 -27.83
CA ARG A 109 36.32 -27.86 -28.44
C ARG A 109 36.68 -26.93 -29.58
#